data_AF-A0A5B1RBZ2-F1
#
_entry.id   AF-A0A5B1RBZ2-F1
#
_cell.length_a   1.000
_cell.length_b   1.000
_cell.length_c   1.000
_cell.angle_alpha   90.00
_cell.angle_beta   90.00
_cell.angle_gamma   90.00
#
_symmetry.space_group_name_H-M   'P 1'
#
loop_
_entity.id
_entity.type
_entity.pdbx_description
1 polymer ?
#
loop_
_entity_poly.entity_id
_entity_poly.type
_entity_poly.pdbx_seq_one_letter_code
_entity_poly.pdbx_strand_id
1 'polypeptide(L)'
;MPQRLVRRTRRFPAGTGEGSTSWYCTEGNANIPVPPDGLRFVEVADIYVHRNVETGRSQLWCFNKEQCWQPTYVGGEHPLLVGRRLQLRDNGEPSWVKPRSFSTMKSRSRYSQRQKL
;
A
#
# COMPACT_ATOMS: atom_id res chain seq x y z
N MET A 1 1.03 -24.46 11.07
CA MET A 1 0.15 -23.37 11.56
C MET A 1 0.25 -22.21 10.57
N PRO A 2 -0.80 -21.85 9.81
CA PRO A 2 -0.72 -20.67 8.95
C PRO A 2 -0.51 -19.43 9.82
N GLN A 3 0.49 -18.61 9.50
CA GLN A 3 0.73 -17.36 10.21
C GLN A 3 -0.50 -16.46 10.08
N ARG A 4 -1.09 -16.09 11.22
CA ARG A 4 -2.23 -15.18 11.27
C ARG A 4 -1.80 -13.82 10.76
N LEU A 5 -2.39 -13.36 9.66
CA LEU A 5 -2.11 -12.03 9.12
C LEU A 5 -2.62 -10.96 10.08
N VAL A 6 -1.70 -10.08 10.51
CA VAL A 6 -1.97 -9.00 11.45
C VAL A 6 -2.15 -7.70 10.68
N ARG A 7 -3.24 -6.98 10.98
CA ARG A 7 -3.47 -5.62 10.47
C ARG A 7 -2.45 -4.68 11.11
N ARG A 8 -1.61 -4.06 10.28
CA ARG A 8 -0.65 -3.03 10.68
C ARG A 8 -1.26 -1.65 10.45
N THR A 9 -0.85 -0.67 11.25
CA THR A 9 -1.36 0.70 11.16
C THR A 9 -0.24 1.70 11.38
N ARG A 10 -0.24 2.78 10.60
CA ARG A 10 0.68 3.92 10.73
C ARG A 10 -0.11 5.21 10.61
N ARG A 11 -0.06 6.04 11.65
CA ARG A 11 -0.68 7.38 11.63
C ARG A 11 -0.07 8.24 10.53
N PHE A 12 -0.87 9.13 9.99
CA PHE A 12 -0.34 10.15 9.09
C PHE A 12 0.66 11.05 9.84
N PRO A 13 1.72 11.53 9.18
CA PRO A 13 2.65 12.47 9.80
C PRO A 13 1.95 13.73 10.30
N ALA A 14 2.46 14.32 11.38
CA ALA A 14 1.96 15.58 11.92
C ALA A 14 1.92 16.67 10.83
N GLY A 15 0.89 17.54 10.87
CA GLY A 15 0.68 18.58 9.86
C GLY A 15 0.14 18.09 8.51
N THR A 16 -0.08 16.77 8.33
CA THR A 16 -0.67 16.23 7.10
C THR A 16 -2.17 15.92 7.22
N GLY A 17 -2.81 16.25 8.34
CA GLY A 17 -4.22 15.95 8.62
C GLY A 17 -4.41 14.66 9.40
N GLU A 18 -5.63 14.41 9.86
CA GLU A 18 -5.99 13.26 10.69
C GLU A 18 -6.16 11.97 9.87
N GLY A 19 -5.98 10.84 10.55
CA GLY A 19 -6.15 9.50 10.01
C GLY A 19 -4.87 8.65 10.01
N SER A 20 -4.96 7.48 9.37
CA SER A 20 -3.86 6.52 9.30
C SER A 20 -3.91 5.70 8.02
N THR A 21 -2.78 5.07 7.67
CA THR A 21 -2.77 3.97 6.70
C THR A 21 -2.76 2.67 7.46
N SER A 22 -3.65 1.75 7.09
CA SER A 22 -3.70 0.41 7.64
C SER A 22 -3.58 -0.62 6.53
N TRP A 23 -2.90 -1.72 6.81
CA TRP A 23 -2.57 -2.70 5.79
C TRP A 23 -2.25 -4.10 6.34
N TYR A 24 -2.24 -5.06 5.43
CA TYR A 24 -1.73 -6.41 5.62
C TYR A 24 -0.58 -6.65 4.64
N CYS A 25 0.35 -7.54 4.99
CA CYS A 25 1.44 -7.91 4.09
C CYS A 25 1.74 -9.40 4.12
N THR A 26 2.02 -9.97 2.95
CA THR A 26 2.59 -11.30 2.77
C THR A 26 3.79 -11.25 1.85
N GLU A 27 4.64 -12.26 1.96
CA GLU A 27 5.68 -12.56 0.99
C GLU A 27 5.47 -14.00 0.50
N GLY A 28 5.83 -14.26 -0.75
CA GLY A 28 5.75 -15.59 -1.36
C GLY A 28 6.53 -15.66 -2.66
N ASN A 29 6.63 -16.86 -3.23
CA ASN A 29 7.45 -17.08 -4.43
C ASN A 29 6.68 -16.83 -5.72
N ALA A 30 5.36 -16.73 -5.66
CA ALA A 30 4.50 -16.55 -6.83
C ALA A 30 3.55 -15.38 -6.61
N ASN A 31 3.07 -14.79 -7.70
CA ASN A 31 1.99 -13.81 -7.64
C ASN A 31 0.70 -14.50 -7.20
N ILE A 32 -0.14 -13.77 -6.48
CA ILE A 32 -1.47 -14.24 -6.07
C ILE A 32 -2.55 -13.50 -6.86
N PRO A 33 -3.69 -14.15 -7.18
CA PRO A 33 -4.76 -13.50 -7.93
C PRO A 33 -5.57 -12.52 -7.05
N VAL A 34 -5.77 -12.87 -5.78
CA VAL A 34 -6.51 -12.08 -4.79
C VAL A 34 -5.90 -12.24 -3.40
N PRO A 35 -6.10 -11.29 -2.48
CA PRO A 35 -5.74 -11.45 -1.08
C PRO A 35 -6.40 -12.69 -0.45
N PRO A 36 -5.76 -13.34 0.54
CA PRO A 36 -6.35 -14.46 1.26
C PRO A 36 -7.66 -14.09 1.95
N ASP A 37 -8.58 -15.06 2.00
CA ASP A 37 -9.80 -14.95 2.78
C ASP A 37 -9.52 -14.94 4.30
N GLY A 38 -10.50 -14.51 5.09
CA GLY A 38 -10.45 -14.59 6.55
C GLY A 38 -9.55 -13.55 7.22
N LEU A 39 -9.11 -12.51 6.50
CA LEU A 39 -8.51 -11.32 7.11
C LEU A 39 -9.52 -10.68 8.07
N ARG A 40 -9.07 -10.41 9.30
CA ARG A 40 -9.93 -9.87 10.36
C ARG A 40 -9.70 -8.39 10.53
N PHE A 41 -10.77 -7.66 10.87
CA PHE A 41 -10.75 -6.20 11.11
C PHE A 41 -10.41 -5.38 9.87
N VAL A 42 -10.79 -5.87 8.68
CA VAL A 42 -10.59 -5.17 7.42
C VAL A 42 -11.55 -3.98 7.35
N GLU A 43 -11.02 -2.81 7.03
CA GLU A 43 -11.79 -1.57 6.88
C GLU A 43 -11.61 -1.00 5.47
N VAL A 44 -12.55 -0.16 5.03
CA VAL A 44 -12.44 0.55 3.75
C VAL A 44 -11.14 1.36 3.72
N ALA A 45 -10.43 1.31 2.59
CA ALA A 45 -9.10 1.89 2.36
C ALA A 45 -7.92 1.14 3.01
N ASP A 46 -8.16 -0.01 3.65
CA ASP A 46 -7.07 -0.92 3.98
C ASP A 46 -6.37 -1.39 2.71
N ILE A 47 -5.05 -1.53 2.81
CA ILE A 47 -4.22 -2.03 1.72
C ILE A 47 -3.78 -3.46 2.00
N TYR A 48 -3.81 -4.31 0.98
CA TYR A 48 -3.10 -5.58 1.01
C TYR A 48 -1.87 -5.48 0.11
N VAL A 49 -0.70 -5.87 0.64
CA VAL A 49 0.56 -5.93 -0.11
C VAL A 49 1.02 -7.38 -0.17
N HIS A 50 1.16 -7.92 -1.37
CA HIS A 50 1.87 -9.17 -1.59
C HIS A 50 3.21 -8.88 -2.25
N ARG A 51 4.32 -9.40 -1.71
CA ARG A 51 5.64 -9.32 -2.35
C ARG A 51 6.04 -10.68 -2.90
N ASN A 52 6.18 -10.76 -4.21
CA ASN A 52 6.77 -11.91 -4.87
C ASN A 52 8.30 -11.81 -4.75
N VAL A 53 8.92 -12.70 -3.97
CA VAL A 53 10.37 -12.66 -3.69
C VAL A 53 11.22 -13.13 -4.86
N GLU A 54 10.70 -13.97 -5.75
CA GLU A 54 11.42 -14.44 -6.95
C GLU A 54 11.57 -13.32 -7.98
N THR A 55 10.53 -12.51 -8.18
CA THR A 55 10.53 -11.41 -9.15
C THR A 55 10.87 -10.05 -8.54
N GLY A 56 10.85 -9.95 -7.21
CA GLY A 56 10.99 -8.70 -6.46
C GLY A 56 9.81 -7.73 -6.60
N ARG A 57 8.71 -8.14 -7.25
CA ARG A 57 7.55 -7.27 -7.52
C ARG A 57 6.51 -7.33 -6.41
N SER A 58 5.82 -6.21 -6.18
CA SER A 58 4.69 -6.15 -5.25
C SER A 58 3.37 -6.02 -5.99
N GLN A 59 2.36 -6.77 -5.57
CA GLN A 59 0.97 -6.61 -5.95
C GLN A 59 0.21 -5.91 -4.82
N LEU A 60 -0.74 -5.05 -5.20
CA LEU A 60 -1.47 -4.20 -4.26
C LEU A 60 -2.97 -4.36 -4.49
N TRP A 61 -3.72 -4.43 -3.39
CA TRP A 61 -5.18 -4.35 -3.39
C TRP A 61 -5.63 -3.33 -2.35
N CYS A 62 -6.76 -2.67 -2.61
CA CYS A 62 -7.44 -1.77 -1.69
C CYS A 62 -8.82 -2.35 -1.38
N PHE A 63 -9.20 -2.37 -0.11
CA PHE A 63 -10.56 -2.73 0.28
C PHE A 63 -11.49 -1.55 0.01
N ASN A 64 -12.49 -1.74 -0.86
CA ASN A 64 -13.37 -0.68 -1.34
C ASN A 64 -14.66 -0.56 -0.49
N LYS A 65 -15.55 0.35 -0.89
CA LYS A 65 -16.83 0.61 -0.19
C LYS A 65 -17.82 -0.54 -0.33
N GLU A 66 -17.67 -1.32 -1.40
CA GLU A 66 -18.43 -2.52 -1.71
C GLU A 66 -17.94 -3.75 -0.91
N GLN A 67 -17.05 -3.54 0.06
CA GLN A 67 -16.49 -4.57 0.94
C GLN A 67 -15.77 -5.70 0.19
N CYS A 68 -15.09 -5.37 -0.90
CA CYS A 68 -14.25 -6.31 -1.63
C CYS A 68 -12.84 -5.76 -1.90
N TRP A 69 -11.89 -6.68 -2.03
CA TRP A 69 -10.53 -6.35 -2.43
C TRP A 69 -10.49 -6.05 -3.93
N GLN A 70 -10.05 -4.85 -4.28
CA GLN A 70 -9.86 -4.44 -5.67
C GLN A 70 -8.37 -4.21 -5.95
N PRO A 71 -7.84 -4.67 -7.09
CA PRO A 71 -6.49 -4.33 -7.51
C PRO A 71 -6.27 -2.81 -7.49
N THR A 72 -5.13 -2.38 -6.98
CA THR A 72 -4.75 -0.96 -6.92
C THR A 72 -3.29 -0.78 -7.31
N TYR A 73 -2.83 0.46 -7.39
CA TYR A 73 -1.49 0.81 -7.83
C TYR A 73 -0.96 2.06 -7.12
N VAL A 74 0.35 2.21 -7.11
CA VAL A 74 1.02 3.43 -6.61
C VAL A 74 0.52 4.65 -7.39
N GLY A 75 -0.02 5.63 -6.67
CA GLY A 75 -0.64 6.83 -7.21
C GLY A 75 -2.17 6.78 -7.28
N GLY A 76 -2.77 5.61 -7.04
CA GLY A 76 -4.22 5.42 -6.92
C GLY A 76 -4.82 6.26 -5.79
N GLU A 77 -6.08 6.65 -5.92
CA GLU A 77 -6.74 7.57 -4.99
C GLU A 77 -7.31 6.84 -3.78
N HIS A 78 -7.29 7.51 -2.63
CA HIS A 78 -7.91 6.97 -1.42
C HIS A 78 -9.44 6.99 -1.58
N PRO A 79 -10.17 5.89 -1.29
CA PRO A 79 -11.60 5.77 -1.59
C PRO A 79 -12.52 6.67 -0.74
N LEU A 80 -12.06 7.09 0.45
CA LEU A 80 -12.75 8.00 1.36
C LEU A 80 -12.12 9.40 1.47
N LEU A 81 -10.79 9.49 1.54
CA LEU A 81 -10.09 10.75 1.81
C LEU A 81 -9.60 11.39 0.51
N VAL A 82 -10.41 12.30 -0.03
CA VAL A 82 -10.08 13.06 -1.25
C VAL A 82 -8.72 13.73 -1.12
N GLY A 83 -7.92 13.67 -2.19
CA GLY A 83 -6.59 14.28 -2.21
C GLY A 83 -5.52 13.46 -1.48
N ARG A 84 -5.77 12.19 -1.16
CA ARG A 84 -4.70 11.25 -0.80
C ARG A 84 -4.46 10.24 -1.90
N ARG A 85 -3.18 9.86 -2.07
CA ARG A 85 -2.73 8.90 -3.07
C ARG A 85 -1.89 7.81 -2.42
N LEU A 86 -2.01 6.60 -2.94
CA LEU A 86 -1.25 5.45 -2.46
C LEU A 86 0.21 5.61 -2.86
N GLN A 87 1.12 5.44 -1.91
CA GLN A 87 2.54 5.33 -2.16
C GLN A 87 3.06 4.04 -1.53
N LEU A 88 4.00 3.37 -2.20
CA LEU A 88 4.81 2.32 -1.59
C LEU A 88 6.15 2.90 -1.16
N ARG A 89 6.55 2.67 0.08
CA ARG A 89 7.84 3.09 0.63
C ARG A 89 8.93 2.11 0.22
N ASP A 90 10.19 2.50 0.38
CA ASP A 90 11.35 1.67 0.03
C ASP A 90 11.40 0.34 0.83
N ASN A 91 10.79 0.32 2.02
CA ASN A 91 10.65 -0.88 2.85
C ASN A 91 9.43 -1.75 2.47
N GLY A 92 8.73 -1.45 1.37
CA GLY A 92 7.55 -2.17 0.91
C GLY A 92 6.25 -1.84 1.66
N GLU A 93 6.26 -0.90 2.60
CA GLU A 93 5.04 -0.52 3.32
C GLU A 93 4.21 0.51 2.54
N PRO A 94 2.87 0.35 2.48
CA PRO A 94 2.00 1.31 1.83
C PRO A 94 1.78 2.55 2.72
N SER A 95 1.46 3.68 2.08
CA SER A 95 1.15 4.93 2.76
C SER A 95 0.19 5.77 1.93
N TRP A 96 -0.90 6.24 2.52
CA TRP A 96 -1.76 7.26 1.93
C TRP A 96 -1.17 8.65 2.16
N VAL A 97 -0.63 9.27 1.11
CA VAL A 97 0.10 10.54 1.17
C VAL A 97 -0.65 11.65 0.41
N LYS A 98 -0.40 12.92 0.78
CA LYS A 98 -0.89 14.08 0.00
C LYS A 98 -0.24 14.09 -1.40
N PRO A 99 -0.85 14.72 -2.42
CA PRO A 99 -0.38 14.65 -3.79
C PRO A 99 0.95 15.38 -3.96
N ARG A 100 1.18 16.48 -3.21
CA ARG A 100 2.49 17.16 -3.16
C ARG A 100 3.59 16.24 -2.66
N SER A 101 3.35 15.48 -1.59
CA SER A 101 4.32 14.52 -1.05
C SER A 101 4.61 13.40 -2.05
N PHE A 102 3.57 12.90 -2.73
CA PHE A 102 3.71 11.92 -3.80
C PHE A 102 4.62 12.41 -4.94
N SER A 103 4.39 13.64 -5.43
CA SER A 103 5.21 14.25 -6.49
C SER A 103 6.68 14.39 -6.08
N THR A 104 6.95 14.83 -4.84
CA THR A 104 8.32 14.94 -4.32
C THR A 104 9.01 13.58 -4.15
N MET A 105 8.28 12.54 -3.75
CA MET A 105 8.83 11.18 -3.66
C MET A 105 9.15 10.63 -5.05
N LYS A 106 8.27 10.85 -6.04
CA LYS A 106 8.46 10.44 -7.44
C LYS A 106 9.62 11.18 -8.13
N SER A 107 9.93 12.42 -7.75
CA SER A 107 11.10 13.12 -8.30
C SER A 107 12.40 12.56 -7.73
N ARG A 108 12.45 12.25 -6.43
CA ARG A 108 13.62 11.65 -5.77
C ARG A 108 13.94 10.25 -6.27
N SER A 109 12.92 9.40 -6.51
CA SER A 109 13.15 8.06 -7.06
C SER A 109 13.78 8.13 -8.46
N ARG A 110 13.27 9.02 -9.33
CA ARG A 110 13.83 9.24 -10.68
C ARG A 110 15.27 9.76 -10.65
N TYR A 111 15.63 10.62 -9.70
CA TYR A 111 17.00 11.12 -9.54
C TYR A 111 17.96 10.03 -9.08
N SER A 112 17.57 9.23 -8.07
CA SER A 112 18.34 8.08 -7.58
C SER A 112 18.58 7.03 -8.67
N GLN A 113 17.61 6.83 -9.57
CA GLN A 113 17.72 5.89 -10.68
C GLN A 113 18.64 6.40 -11.81
N ARG A 114 18.81 7.72 -11.96
CA ARG A 114 19.75 8.33 -12.94
C ARG A 114 21.21 8.36 -12.48
N GLN A 115 21.49 8.30 -11.18
CA GLN A 115 22.86 8.29 -10.66
C GLN A 115 23.47 6.88 -10.52
N LYS A 116 22.71 5.84 -10.87
CA LYS A 116 23.15 4.43 -10.87
C LYS A 116 23.39 3.88 -12.29
N LEU A 117 23.32 4.73 -13.31
CA LEU A 117 23.73 4.48 -14.69
C LEU A 117 25.01 5.25 -14.95
#